data_AF-A0A1Q4HEC1-F1
#
_entry.id   AF-A0A1Q4HEC1-F1
#
_cell.length_a   1.000
_cell.length_b   1.000
_cell.length_c   1.000
_cell.angle_alpha   90.00
_cell.angle_beta   90.00
_cell.angle_gamma   90.00
#
_symmetry.space_group_name_H-M   'P 1'
#
loop_
_entity.id
_entity.type
_entity.pdbx_description
1 polymer ?
#
loop_
_entity_poly.entity_id
_entity_poly.type
_entity_poly.pdbx_seq_one_letter_code
_entity_poly.pdbx_strand_id
1 'polypeptide(L)'
;MPTPGPGRITLALLAVVPAVMAYPWRSPRDYWVLGIAVAAVIVLFGCWRGLYFTTLVRRRLAIIGRGQSAAAEPDSATATTALLRVGAPGGDADVLPLPLIARYLNRYGIRAHKIRITNRDNASDPSRRETWIGLTISATENLAALRARSPRIPLHETAQVAARRLADHLRELGWDVTAVAPDDVPRLLTSNARESWSGVQRGASDYLAAYQIPVDAGLAETLAAIREHPARETCTALEFAGDGTHHTVAAACAFLTDTAPGRIDPPAGLIPQRGNHRPALQALDLLSTRRLDGHAEVPTGLLAQLDWPTPVRQAAAAEVART
;
A
#
# COMPACT_ATOMS: atom_id res chain seq x y z
N MET A 1 9.49 17.40 9.84
CA MET A 1 8.15 18.02 9.98
C MET A 1 7.45 17.94 8.63
N PRO A 2 6.14 17.65 8.56
CA PRO A 2 5.44 17.56 7.27
C PRO A 2 5.35 18.94 6.62
N THR A 3 5.73 19.07 5.35
CA THR A 3 5.65 20.34 4.61
C THR A 3 4.18 20.76 4.42
N PRO A 4 3.79 22.00 4.77
CA PRO A 4 2.41 22.44 4.62
C PRO A 4 2.06 22.61 3.14
N GLY A 5 0.91 22.07 2.74
CA GLY A 5 0.42 22.21 1.37
C GLY A 5 -0.04 23.65 1.05
N PRO A 6 -0.13 24.01 -0.24
CA PRO A 6 -0.43 25.37 -0.70
C PRO A 6 -1.74 25.91 -0.13
N GLY A 7 -2.80 25.09 -0.04
CA GLY A 7 -4.09 25.53 0.51
C GLY A 7 -4.03 25.97 1.98
N ARG A 8 -3.14 25.37 2.80
CA ARG A 8 -2.95 25.80 4.19
C ARG A 8 -2.21 27.12 4.27
N ILE A 9 -1.23 27.31 3.39
CA ILE A 9 -0.48 28.57 3.29
C ILE A 9 -1.44 29.68 2.87
N THR A 10 -2.29 29.45 1.86
CA THR A 10 -3.30 30.44 1.42
C THR A 10 -4.28 30.81 2.53
N LEU A 11 -4.84 29.84 3.26
CA LEU A 11 -5.75 30.11 4.37
C LEU A 11 -5.07 30.85 5.53
N ALA A 12 -3.81 30.51 5.81
CA ALA A 12 -3.02 31.21 6.82
C ALA A 12 -2.76 32.67 6.43
N LEU A 13 -2.37 32.91 5.18
CA LEU A 13 -2.18 34.27 4.64
C LEU A 13 -3.50 35.06 4.66
N LEU A 14 -4.62 34.43 4.30
CA LEU A 14 -5.94 35.04 4.34
C LEU A 14 -6.34 35.50 5.75
N ALA A 15 -5.90 34.81 6.80
CA ALA A 15 -6.16 35.21 8.18
C ALA A 15 -5.15 36.24 8.72
N VAL A 16 -3.87 36.09 8.37
CA VAL A 16 -2.78 36.92 8.89
C VAL A 16 -2.75 38.32 8.25
N VAL A 17 -2.98 38.43 6.93
CA VAL A 17 -2.92 39.72 6.23
C VAL A 17 -3.95 40.72 6.76
N PRO A 18 -5.24 40.37 6.95
CA PRO A 18 -6.22 41.28 7.56
C PRO A 18 -5.87 41.64 9.01
N ALA A 19 -5.31 40.71 9.79
CA ALA A 19 -4.90 40.97 11.16
C ALA A 19 -3.75 41.99 11.25
N VAL A 20 -2.80 41.92 10.31
CA VAL A 20 -1.71 42.91 10.19
C VAL A 20 -2.24 44.27 9.71
N MET A 21 -3.17 44.28 8.75
CA MET A 21 -3.80 45.52 8.25
C MET A 21 -4.66 46.23 9.30
N ALA A 22 -5.10 45.52 10.34
CA ALA A 22 -5.79 46.12 11.49
C ALA A 22 -4.84 46.80 12.50
N TYR A 23 -3.54 46.87 12.21
CA TYR A 23 -2.58 47.61 13.02
C TYR A 23 -2.70 49.12 12.76
N PRO A 24 -2.68 49.99 13.80
CA PRO A 24 -2.51 49.69 15.21
C PRO A 24 -3.82 49.24 15.88
N TRP A 25 -3.81 48.07 16.53
CA TRP A 25 -4.97 47.49 17.20
C TRP A 25 -5.40 48.37 18.38
N ARG A 26 -6.49 49.13 18.21
CA ARG A 26 -6.98 50.11 19.20
C ARG A 26 -8.42 49.83 19.62
N SER A 27 -9.16 49.05 18.85
CA SER A 27 -10.54 48.70 19.14
C SER A 27 -10.68 47.25 19.64
N PRO A 28 -11.72 46.94 20.45
CA PRO A 28 -12.04 45.56 20.81
C PRO A 28 -12.24 44.63 19.61
N ARG A 29 -12.74 45.16 18.47
CA ARG A 29 -12.93 44.37 17.24
C ARG A 29 -11.58 43.98 16.63
N ASP A 30 -10.58 44.85 16.71
CA ASP A 30 -9.25 44.61 16.15
C ASP A 30 -8.55 43.47 16.91
N TYR A 31 -8.72 43.42 18.24
CA TYR A 31 -8.25 42.31 19.07
C TYR A 31 -8.95 40.99 18.77
N TRP A 32 -10.25 41.01 18.44
CA TRP A 32 -10.97 39.82 18.00
C TRP A 32 -10.43 39.28 16.68
N VAL A 33 -10.15 40.14 15.70
CA VAL A 33 -9.54 39.75 14.42
C VAL A 33 -8.16 39.13 14.64
N LEU A 34 -7.32 39.75 15.48
CA LEU A 34 -6.02 39.21 15.85
C LEU A 34 -6.13 37.85 16.53
N GLY A 35 -7.06 37.70 17.48
CA GLY A 35 -7.32 36.45 18.19
C GLY A 35 -7.76 35.32 17.26
N ILE A 36 -8.68 35.60 16.32
CA ILE A 36 -9.13 34.64 15.31
C ILE A 36 -7.97 34.25 14.40
N ALA A 37 -7.14 35.20 13.98
CA ALA A 37 -5.98 34.90 13.12
C ALA A 37 -4.97 33.99 13.83
N VAL A 38 -4.63 34.28 15.09
CA VAL A 38 -3.75 33.43 15.91
C VAL A 38 -4.35 32.04 16.09
N ALA A 39 -5.64 31.94 16.45
CA ALA A 39 -6.33 30.67 16.61
C ALA A 39 -6.35 29.86 15.31
N ALA A 40 -6.62 30.49 14.16
CA ALA A 40 -6.61 29.86 12.86
C ALA A 40 -5.23 29.29 12.50
N VAL A 41 -4.15 30.04 12.75
CA VAL A 41 -2.77 29.58 12.53
C VAL A 41 -2.45 28.38 13.43
N ILE A 42 -2.79 28.45 14.72
CA ILE A 42 -2.57 27.33 15.66
C ILE A 42 -3.36 26.09 15.22
N VAL A 43 -4.61 26.24 14.76
CA VAL A 43 -5.42 25.10 14.31
C VAL A 43 -4.90 24.51 12.98
N LEU A 44 -4.44 25.35 12.05
CA LEU A 44 -3.94 24.93 10.74
C LEU A 44 -2.56 24.26 10.81
N PHE A 45 -1.66 24.78 11.66
CA PHE A 45 -0.28 24.31 11.78
C PHE A 45 0.01 23.53 13.06
N GLY A 46 -0.94 23.47 13.98
CA GLY A 46 -0.86 22.67 15.19
C GLY A 46 -0.56 21.22 14.84
N CYS A 47 0.66 20.79 15.17
CA CYS A 47 1.14 19.45 14.94
C CYS A 47 1.06 18.66 16.24
N TRP A 48 0.38 17.52 16.22
CA TRP A 48 0.37 16.59 17.34
C TRP A 48 0.78 15.19 16.86
N ARG A 49 1.88 14.66 17.42
CA ARG A 49 2.44 13.32 17.10
C ARG A 49 2.71 13.10 15.60
N GLY A 50 3.23 14.13 14.92
CA GLY A 50 3.61 14.06 13.50
C GLY A 50 2.47 14.29 12.50
N LEU A 51 1.24 14.55 12.97
CA LEU A 51 0.10 14.90 12.12
C LEU A 51 -0.45 16.28 12.48
N TYR A 52 -1.01 16.97 11.49
CA TYR A 52 -1.72 18.23 11.72
C TYR A 52 -3.06 17.98 12.41
N PHE A 53 -3.50 18.92 13.26
CA PHE A 53 -4.78 18.85 13.98
C PHE A 53 -5.97 18.64 13.03
N THR A 54 -6.00 19.36 11.91
CA THR A 54 -7.04 19.18 10.88
C THR A 54 -7.09 17.74 10.34
N THR A 55 -5.92 17.09 10.21
CA THR A 55 -5.82 15.71 9.72
C THR A 55 -6.33 14.74 10.77
N LEU A 56 -6.04 14.97 12.05
CA LEU A 56 -6.57 14.18 13.17
C LEU A 56 -8.11 14.23 13.20
N VAL A 57 -8.69 15.43 13.17
CA VAL A 57 -10.14 15.63 13.19
C VAL A 57 -10.79 14.98 11.97
N ARG A 58 -10.27 15.23 10.76
CA ARG A 58 -10.79 14.61 9.53
C ARG A 58 -10.77 13.09 9.60
N ARG A 59 -9.66 12.48 10.07
CA ARG A 59 -9.55 11.02 10.19
C ARG A 59 -10.52 10.47 11.24
N ARG A 60 -10.70 11.15 12.37
CA ARG A 60 -11.68 10.77 13.40
C ARG A 60 -13.11 10.78 12.85
N LEU A 61 -13.50 11.85 12.16
CA LEU A 61 -14.81 11.94 11.50
C LEU A 61 -14.99 10.87 10.43
N ALA A 62 -13.93 10.57 9.66
CA ALA A 62 -13.98 9.54 8.63
C ALA A 62 -14.19 8.13 9.22
N ILE A 63 -13.57 7.80 10.36
CA ILE A 63 -13.81 6.52 11.05
C ILE A 63 -15.29 6.40 11.46
N ILE A 64 -15.86 7.48 12.02
CA ILE A 64 -17.27 7.52 12.43
C ILE A 64 -18.20 7.34 11.23
N GLY A 65 -17.93 8.04 10.12
CA GLY A 65 -18.70 7.91 8.89
C GLY A 65 -18.59 6.52 8.25
N ARG A 66 -17.40 5.92 8.24
CA ARG A 66 -17.17 4.56 7.70
C ARG A 66 -17.82 3.45 8.52
N GLY A 67 -18.07 3.69 9.81
CA GLY A 67 -18.88 2.76 10.63
C GLY A 67 -20.34 2.69 10.20
N GLN A 68 -20.85 3.72 9.51
CA GLN A 68 -22.25 3.83 9.08
C GLN A 68 -22.44 3.43 7.61
N SER A 69 -21.42 3.63 6.77
CA SER A 69 -21.42 3.23 5.36
C SER A 69 -20.63 1.94 5.17
N ALA A 70 -21.29 0.79 5.34
CA ALA A 70 -20.68 -0.54 5.22
C ALA A 70 -20.35 -0.95 3.76
N ALA A 71 -20.69 -0.16 2.76
CA ALA A 71 -20.37 -0.47 1.37
C ALA A 71 -18.86 -0.23 1.12
N ALA A 72 -18.13 -1.32 0.84
CA ALA A 72 -16.83 -1.21 0.20
C ALA A 72 -17.02 -0.35 -1.06
N GLU A 73 -16.28 0.77 -1.15
CA GLU A 73 -16.23 1.53 -2.40
C GLU A 73 -15.86 0.56 -3.53
N PRO A 74 -16.68 0.46 -4.59
CA PRO A 74 -16.41 -0.47 -5.67
C PRO A 74 -15.03 -0.17 -6.25
N ASP A 75 -14.27 -1.24 -6.54
CA ASP A 75 -13.05 -1.12 -7.33
C ASP A 75 -13.36 -0.33 -8.61
N SER A 76 -12.42 0.52 -9.01
CA SER A 76 -12.64 1.42 -10.14
C SER A 76 -12.95 0.60 -11.39
N ALA A 77 -14.13 0.76 -11.98
CA ALA A 77 -14.51 0.09 -13.23
C ALA A 77 -13.56 0.41 -14.42
N THR A 78 -12.68 1.40 -14.22
CA THR A 78 -11.67 1.83 -15.20
C THR A 78 -10.32 1.14 -15.02
N ALA A 79 -10.12 0.32 -14.00
CA ALA A 79 -8.89 -0.42 -13.77
C ALA A 79 -9.18 -1.88 -13.40
N THR A 80 -8.26 -2.78 -13.73
CA THR A 80 -8.39 -4.20 -13.37
C THR A 80 -7.05 -4.74 -12.95
N THR A 81 -7.05 -5.64 -11.96
CA THR A 81 -5.84 -6.30 -11.44
C THR A 81 -5.88 -7.77 -11.83
N ALA A 82 -4.83 -8.25 -12.49
CA ALA A 82 -4.58 -9.66 -12.72
C ALA A 82 -3.53 -10.15 -11.70
N LEU A 83 -3.79 -11.30 -11.06
CA LEU A 83 -2.95 -11.82 -9.97
C LEU A 83 -2.23 -13.09 -10.39
N LEU A 84 -0.94 -13.15 -10.06
CA LEU A 84 -0.09 -14.32 -10.20
C LEU A 84 0.36 -14.78 -8.81
N ARG A 85 0.42 -16.08 -8.58
CA ARG A 85 1.04 -16.69 -7.40
C ARG A 85 2.39 -17.23 -7.81
N VAL A 86 3.41 -16.91 -7.01
CA VAL A 86 4.76 -17.45 -7.17
C VAL A 86 4.88 -18.67 -6.26
N GLY A 87 5.22 -19.81 -6.86
CA GLY A 87 5.57 -21.05 -6.17
C GLY A 87 7.04 -21.08 -5.77
N ALA A 88 7.44 -22.15 -5.09
CA ALA A 88 8.85 -22.34 -4.72
C ALA A 88 9.73 -22.39 -5.99
N PRO A 89 10.92 -21.74 -5.98
CA PRO A 89 11.78 -21.69 -7.16
C PRO A 89 12.15 -23.10 -7.60
N GLY A 90 12.04 -23.39 -8.90
CA GLY A 90 12.28 -24.71 -9.48
C GLY A 90 13.76 -25.04 -9.71
N GLY A 91 14.62 -24.01 -9.84
CA GLY A 91 16.07 -24.13 -10.11
C GLY A 91 16.93 -23.26 -9.18
N ASP A 92 18.15 -22.91 -9.62
CA ASP A 92 19.15 -22.08 -8.90
C ASP A 92 18.76 -20.60 -8.67
N ALA A 93 17.55 -20.21 -9.07
CA ALA A 93 17.08 -18.85 -8.91
C ALA A 93 16.59 -18.62 -7.47
N ASP A 94 17.45 -18.09 -6.60
CA ASP A 94 17.10 -17.84 -5.20
C ASP A 94 16.37 -16.51 -4.98
N VAL A 95 16.60 -15.51 -5.84
CA VAL A 95 16.10 -14.13 -5.66
C VAL A 95 15.16 -13.72 -6.79
N LEU A 96 13.96 -13.26 -6.43
CA LEU A 96 12.95 -12.80 -7.38
C LEU A 96 13.46 -11.59 -8.19
N PRO A 97 13.43 -11.61 -9.53
CA PRO A 97 14.05 -10.56 -10.34
C PRO A 97 13.20 -9.28 -10.38
N LEU A 98 13.28 -8.45 -9.33
CA LEU A 98 12.54 -7.19 -9.22
C LEU A 98 12.76 -6.22 -10.38
N PRO A 99 14.00 -6.02 -10.90
CA PRO A 99 14.21 -5.13 -12.04
C PRO A 99 13.46 -5.59 -13.30
N LEU A 100 13.34 -6.90 -13.51
CA LEU A 100 12.58 -7.46 -14.64
C LEU A 100 11.08 -7.22 -14.47
N ILE A 101 10.56 -7.45 -13.26
CA ILE A 101 9.14 -7.22 -12.95
C ILE A 101 8.80 -5.74 -13.14
N ALA A 102 9.65 -4.82 -12.64
CA ALA A 102 9.45 -3.38 -12.81
C ALA A 102 9.38 -2.95 -14.29
N ARG A 103 10.16 -3.59 -15.19
CA ARG A 103 10.11 -3.31 -16.64
C ARG A 103 8.76 -3.63 -17.28
N TYR A 104 7.92 -4.46 -16.66
CA TYR A 104 6.55 -4.71 -17.16
C TYR A 104 5.60 -3.52 -16.90
N LEU A 105 6.03 -2.47 -16.18
CA LEU A 105 5.26 -1.22 -16.06
C LEU A 105 5.00 -0.58 -17.43
N ASN A 106 5.94 -0.69 -18.37
CA ASN A 106 5.75 -0.23 -19.73
C ASN A 106 6.40 -1.22 -20.71
N ARG A 107 5.60 -2.19 -21.18
CA ARG A 107 6.08 -3.23 -22.10
C ARG A 107 5.01 -3.61 -23.12
N TYR A 108 5.46 -3.97 -24.32
CA TYR A 108 4.58 -4.45 -25.40
C TYR A 108 3.45 -3.49 -25.76
N GLY A 109 3.67 -2.18 -25.62
CA GLY A 109 2.67 -1.14 -25.91
C GLY A 109 1.53 -1.04 -24.90
N ILE A 110 1.64 -1.71 -23.75
CA ILE A 110 0.71 -1.60 -22.62
C ILE A 110 1.45 -1.02 -21.42
N ARG A 111 0.84 -0.03 -20.78
CA ARG A 111 1.31 0.60 -19.55
C ARG A 111 0.54 0.02 -18.37
N ALA A 112 1.21 -0.65 -17.44
CA ALA A 112 0.59 -1.05 -16.19
C ALA A 112 0.49 0.19 -15.28
N HIS A 113 -0.69 0.36 -14.67
CA HIS A 113 -0.93 1.44 -13.70
C HIS A 113 -0.06 1.26 -12.45
N LYS A 114 0.14 0.00 -12.05
CA LYS A 114 1.07 -0.42 -11.00
C LYS A 114 1.37 -1.92 -11.11
N ILE A 115 2.48 -2.34 -10.52
CA ILE A 115 2.80 -3.75 -10.28
C ILE A 115 3.12 -3.90 -8.81
N ARG A 116 2.45 -4.81 -8.12
CA ARG A 116 2.65 -5.04 -6.69
C ARG A 116 3.12 -6.46 -6.44
N ILE A 117 4.13 -6.61 -5.61
CA ILE A 117 4.57 -7.90 -5.08
C ILE A 117 4.18 -7.92 -3.61
N THR A 118 3.43 -8.94 -3.20
CA THR A 118 2.95 -9.08 -1.83
C THR A 118 3.39 -10.43 -1.28
N ASN A 119 3.98 -10.42 -0.11
CA ASN A 119 4.27 -11.62 0.67
C ASN A 119 3.33 -11.70 1.87
N ARG A 120 2.87 -12.91 2.16
CA ARG A 120 2.12 -13.22 3.37
C ARG A 120 2.84 -14.33 4.12
N ASP A 121 3.30 -13.99 5.30
CA ASP A 121 4.07 -14.84 6.17
C ASP A 121 3.23 -15.22 7.38
N ASN A 122 3.29 -16.50 7.77
CA ASN A 122 2.67 -16.98 8.99
C ASN A 122 3.77 -17.39 9.98
N ALA A 123 3.78 -16.82 11.19
CA ALA A 123 4.85 -17.09 12.14
C ALA A 123 4.83 -18.54 12.66
N SER A 124 3.67 -19.20 12.65
CA SER A 124 3.56 -20.60 13.08
C SER A 124 4.03 -21.59 12.02
N ASP A 125 4.07 -21.19 10.75
CA ASP A 125 4.48 -22.05 9.64
C ASP A 125 5.21 -21.23 8.56
N PRO A 126 6.54 -21.05 8.70
CA PRO A 126 7.35 -20.33 7.72
C PRO A 126 7.31 -20.97 6.32
N SER A 127 6.97 -22.26 6.22
CA SER A 127 6.84 -22.97 4.93
C SER A 127 5.57 -22.58 4.16
N ARG A 128 4.59 -21.95 4.83
CA ARG A 128 3.38 -21.38 4.22
C ARG A 128 3.53 -19.95 3.76
N ARG A 129 4.76 -19.45 3.62
CA ARG A 129 4.99 -18.17 2.94
C ARG A 129 4.38 -18.22 1.55
N GLU A 130 3.52 -17.27 1.25
CA GLU A 130 2.90 -17.12 -0.06
C GLU A 130 3.32 -15.78 -0.66
N THR A 131 3.66 -15.79 -1.94
CA THR A 131 4.05 -14.60 -2.70
C THR A 131 3.12 -14.43 -3.89
N TRP A 132 2.60 -13.22 -4.07
CA TRP A 132 1.80 -12.85 -5.23
C TRP A 132 2.39 -11.68 -5.97
N ILE A 133 2.16 -11.64 -7.28
CA ILE A 133 2.44 -10.51 -8.16
C ILE A 133 1.12 -10.05 -8.76
N GLY A 134 0.65 -8.88 -8.36
CA GLY A 134 -0.51 -8.20 -8.91
C GLY A 134 -0.09 -7.21 -10.00
N LEU A 135 -0.69 -7.32 -11.18
CA LEU A 135 -0.51 -6.38 -12.30
C LEU A 135 -1.81 -5.63 -12.53
N THR A 136 -1.84 -4.33 -12.26
CA THR A 136 -3.04 -3.50 -12.47
C THR A 136 -2.89 -2.70 -13.76
N ILE A 137 -3.90 -2.78 -14.64
CA ILE A 137 -3.98 -1.98 -15.86
C ILE A 137 -5.15 -1.01 -15.76
N SER A 138 -4.88 0.24 -16.11
CA SER A 138 -5.89 1.29 -16.23
C SER A 138 -6.33 1.44 -17.70
N ALA A 139 -7.64 1.48 -17.91
CA ALA A 139 -8.24 1.78 -19.20
C ALA A 139 -7.95 3.21 -19.66
N THR A 140 -7.89 4.18 -18.74
CA THR A 140 -7.66 5.59 -19.09
C THR A 140 -6.23 5.80 -19.62
N GLU A 141 -5.25 5.11 -19.05
CA GLU A 141 -3.84 5.17 -19.46
C GLU A 141 -3.57 4.41 -20.77
N ASN A 142 -4.44 3.45 -21.13
CA ASN A 142 -4.24 2.55 -22.26
C ASN A 142 -5.36 2.62 -23.30
N LEU A 143 -6.18 3.68 -23.29
CA LEU A 143 -7.42 3.74 -24.06
C LEU A 143 -7.19 3.51 -25.57
N ALA A 144 -6.13 4.10 -26.13
CA ALA A 144 -5.78 3.92 -27.54
C ALA A 144 -5.46 2.46 -27.88
N ALA A 145 -4.65 1.79 -27.05
CA ALA A 145 -4.28 0.39 -27.24
C ALA A 145 -5.48 -0.55 -27.06
N LEU A 146 -6.37 -0.26 -26.12
CA LEU A 146 -7.58 -1.06 -25.90
C LEU A 146 -8.59 -0.90 -27.05
N ARG A 147 -8.80 0.32 -27.53
CA ARG A 147 -9.69 0.60 -28.69
C ARG A 147 -9.18 -0.05 -29.97
N ALA A 148 -7.87 -0.09 -30.18
CA ALA A 148 -7.26 -0.77 -31.33
C ALA A 148 -7.53 -2.28 -31.35
N ARG A 149 -7.76 -2.90 -30.17
CA ARG A 149 -8.07 -4.33 -30.05
C ARG A 149 -9.55 -4.63 -30.26
N SER A 150 -10.44 -3.79 -29.73
CA SER A 150 -11.89 -3.97 -29.87
C SER A 150 -12.67 -2.71 -29.45
N PRO A 151 -13.80 -2.40 -30.09
CA PRO A 151 -14.69 -1.31 -29.66
C PRO A 151 -15.30 -1.56 -28.27
N ARG A 152 -15.30 -2.81 -27.77
CA ARG A 152 -15.78 -3.16 -26.42
C ARG A 152 -14.78 -2.87 -25.29
N ILE A 153 -13.56 -2.40 -25.61
CA ILE A 153 -12.51 -2.08 -24.62
C ILE A 153 -12.19 -3.29 -23.72
N PRO A 154 -11.44 -4.29 -24.22
CA PRO A 154 -11.21 -5.57 -23.53
C PRO A 154 -10.16 -5.43 -22.42
N LEU A 155 -10.51 -4.73 -21.34
CA LEU A 155 -9.61 -4.38 -20.25
C LEU A 155 -9.14 -5.63 -19.47
N HIS A 156 -10.09 -6.48 -19.09
CA HIS A 156 -9.82 -7.67 -18.29
C HIS A 156 -8.95 -8.68 -19.03
N GLU A 157 -9.30 -8.96 -20.29
CA GLU A 157 -8.55 -9.88 -21.15
C GLU A 157 -7.14 -9.34 -21.42
N THR A 158 -7.00 -8.03 -21.65
CA THR A 158 -5.68 -7.41 -21.84
C THR A 158 -4.82 -7.56 -20.60
N ALA A 159 -5.39 -7.42 -19.40
CA ALA A 159 -4.65 -7.61 -18.16
C ALA A 159 -4.25 -9.06 -17.91
N GLN A 160 -5.16 -10.01 -18.16
CA GLN A 160 -4.83 -11.44 -18.08
C GLN A 160 -3.72 -11.83 -19.06
N VAL A 161 -3.76 -11.32 -20.30
CA VAL A 161 -2.70 -11.58 -21.30
C VAL A 161 -1.36 -10.98 -20.87
N ALA A 162 -1.36 -9.75 -20.32
CA ALA A 162 -0.14 -9.13 -19.81
C ALA A 162 0.45 -9.91 -18.62
N ALA A 163 -0.38 -10.35 -17.67
CA ALA A 163 0.04 -11.17 -16.54
C ALA A 163 0.55 -12.55 -17.02
N ARG A 164 -0.11 -13.19 -17.98
CA ARG A 164 0.35 -14.45 -18.58
C ARG A 164 1.73 -14.31 -19.20
N ARG A 165 1.98 -13.24 -19.96
CA ARG A 165 3.31 -12.94 -20.54
C ARG A 165 4.38 -12.68 -19.48
N LEU A 166 4.02 -12.15 -18.32
CA LEU A 166 4.94 -12.01 -17.19
C LEU A 166 5.23 -13.39 -16.58
N ALA A 167 4.19 -14.20 -16.34
CA ALA A 167 4.34 -15.55 -15.82
C ALA A 167 5.19 -16.43 -16.74
N ASP A 168 4.95 -16.41 -18.05
CA ASP A 168 5.72 -17.20 -19.03
C ASP A 168 7.21 -16.81 -19.00
N HIS A 169 7.52 -15.52 -18.98
CA HIS A 169 8.91 -15.03 -18.89
C HIS A 169 9.58 -15.35 -17.54
N LEU A 170 8.83 -15.37 -16.44
CA LEU A 170 9.34 -15.82 -15.14
C LEU A 170 9.59 -17.33 -15.13
N ARG A 171 8.73 -18.14 -15.77
CA ARG A 171 8.94 -19.59 -15.93
C ARG A 171 10.14 -19.91 -16.81
N GLU A 172 10.38 -19.13 -17.87
CA GLU A 172 11.61 -19.23 -18.67
C GLU A 172 12.88 -19.00 -17.83
N LEU A 173 12.78 -18.21 -16.75
CA LEU A 173 13.86 -17.99 -15.78
C LEU A 173 13.90 -19.02 -14.64
N GLY A 174 13.06 -20.06 -14.69
CA GLY A 174 13.04 -21.15 -13.71
C GLY A 174 12.10 -20.94 -12.50
N TRP A 175 11.28 -19.89 -12.49
CA TRP A 175 10.28 -19.68 -11.44
C TRP A 175 9.00 -20.46 -11.70
N ASP A 176 8.43 -21.09 -10.68
CA ASP A 176 7.06 -21.58 -10.77
C ASP A 176 6.08 -20.43 -10.54
N VAL A 177 5.25 -20.12 -11.53
CA VAL A 177 4.28 -19.02 -11.44
C VAL A 177 2.95 -19.49 -12.00
N THR A 178 1.87 -19.26 -11.27
CA THR A 178 0.52 -19.65 -11.67
C THR A 178 -0.42 -18.46 -11.62
N ALA A 179 -1.39 -18.39 -12.54
CA ALA A 179 -2.43 -17.36 -12.48
C ALA A 179 -3.46 -17.74 -11.41
N VAL A 180 -3.93 -16.75 -10.65
CA VAL A 180 -4.92 -16.97 -9.58
C VAL A 180 -6.27 -16.42 -10.03
N ALA A 181 -7.32 -17.23 -9.92
CA ALA A 181 -8.68 -16.76 -10.19
C ALA A 181 -9.13 -15.78 -9.09
N PRO A 182 -9.96 -14.76 -9.39
CA PRO A 182 -10.40 -13.77 -8.41
C PRO A 182 -11.04 -14.36 -7.15
N ASP A 183 -11.74 -15.50 -7.29
CA ASP A 183 -12.44 -16.16 -6.20
C ASP A 183 -11.50 -16.92 -5.24
N ASP A 184 -10.31 -17.28 -5.71
CA ASP A 184 -9.29 -17.99 -4.92
C ASP A 184 -8.34 -17.02 -4.19
N VAL A 185 -8.55 -15.70 -4.34
CA VAL A 185 -7.67 -14.70 -3.74
C VAL A 185 -7.98 -14.56 -2.25
N PRO A 186 -6.98 -14.76 -1.38
CA PRO A 186 -7.21 -14.59 0.05
C PRO A 186 -7.46 -13.13 0.40
N ARG A 187 -8.56 -12.88 1.13
CA ARG A 187 -8.93 -11.53 1.60
C ARG A 187 -8.19 -11.16 2.89
N LEU A 188 -7.64 -9.95 2.93
CA LEU A 188 -7.02 -9.40 4.14
C LEU A 188 -8.07 -8.92 5.17
N LEU A 189 -9.14 -8.29 4.69
CA LEU A 189 -10.23 -7.76 5.51
C LEU A 189 -11.47 -8.66 5.44
N THR A 190 -12.13 -8.85 6.57
CA THR A 190 -13.47 -9.46 6.62
C THR A 190 -14.55 -8.39 6.52
N SER A 191 -15.75 -8.79 6.09
CA SER A 191 -16.90 -7.90 5.96
C SER A 191 -17.28 -7.17 7.26
N ASN A 192 -17.08 -7.81 8.42
CA ASN A 192 -17.46 -7.29 9.74
C ASN A 192 -16.33 -6.57 10.50
N ALA A 193 -15.27 -6.18 9.81
CA ALA A 193 -14.10 -5.57 10.45
C ALA A 193 -14.41 -4.16 11.00
N ARG A 194 -14.06 -3.89 12.26
CA ARG A 194 -14.30 -2.57 12.92
C ARG A 194 -13.01 -1.77 12.99
N GLU A 195 -13.04 -0.55 12.44
CA GLU A 195 -11.88 0.34 12.45
C GLU A 195 -11.80 1.12 13.77
N SER A 196 -10.62 1.16 14.36
CA SER A 196 -10.25 2.01 15.48
C SER A 196 -9.10 2.94 15.08
N TRP A 197 -8.69 3.83 15.98
CA TRP A 197 -7.59 4.75 15.71
C TRP A 197 -6.24 4.05 15.48
N SER A 198 -6.00 2.92 16.15
CA SER A 198 -4.71 2.21 16.13
C SER A 198 -4.69 0.95 15.27
N GLY A 199 -5.85 0.51 14.75
CA GLY A 199 -5.94 -0.66 13.90
C GLY A 199 -7.38 -1.06 13.62
N VAL A 200 -7.55 -2.19 12.94
CA VAL A 200 -8.84 -2.78 12.59
C VAL A 200 -9.02 -4.09 13.35
N GLN A 201 -10.12 -4.23 14.08
CA GLN A 201 -10.48 -5.47 14.75
C GLN A 201 -11.17 -6.41 13.74
N ARG A 202 -10.63 -7.62 13.60
CA ARG A 202 -11.14 -8.72 12.78
C ARG A 202 -11.68 -9.80 13.70
N GLY A 203 -13.01 -9.96 13.73
CA GLY A 203 -13.64 -10.91 14.65
C GLY A 203 -13.53 -10.47 16.13
N ALA A 204 -13.41 -11.43 17.05
CA ALA A 204 -13.43 -11.15 18.49
C ALA A 204 -12.05 -10.74 19.05
N SER A 205 -10.98 -11.41 18.61
CA SER A 205 -9.65 -11.31 19.24
C SER A 205 -8.54 -10.82 18.31
N ASP A 206 -8.74 -10.84 17.00
CA ASP A 206 -7.66 -10.52 16.08
C ASP A 206 -7.68 -9.03 15.72
N TYR A 207 -6.50 -8.44 15.67
CA TYR A 207 -6.29 -7.05 15.32
C TYR A 207 -5.33 -6.96 14.14
N LEU A 208 -5.64 -6.10 13.19
CA LEU A 208 -4.85 -5.87 11.99
C LEU A 208 -4.44 -4.40 11.97
N ALA A 209 -3.14 -4.14 11.91
CA ALA A 209 -2.60 -2.79 11.83
C ALA A 209 -1.73 -2.63 10.58
N ALA A 210 -2.07 -1.64 9.76
CA ALA A 210 -1.29 -1.23 8.60
C ALA A 210 -0.26 -0.15 8.92
N TYR A 211 0.90 -0.27 8.29
CA TYR A 211 2.04 0.63 8.38
C TYR A 211 2.57 0.93 6.98
N GLN A 212 3.02 2.15 6.78
CA GLN A 212 3.80 2.53 5.62
C GLN A 212 5.28 2.33 5.94
N ILE A 213 6.03 1.81 4.96
CA ILE A 213 7.47 1.61 5.04
C ILE A 213 8.13 2.73 4.22
N PRO A 214 9.00 3.55 4.83
CA PRO A 214 9.80 4.51 4.09
C PRO A 214 10.66 3.80 3.02
N VAL A 215 10.69 4.35 1.81
CA VAL A 215 11.53 3.84 0.73
C VAL A 215 12.79 4.68 0.70
N ASP A 216 13.78 4.26 1.49
CA ASP A 216 15.10 4.89 1.59
C ASP A 216 16.22 3.82 1.50
N ALA A 217 17.46 4.21 1.76
CA ALA A 217 18.60 3.31 1.72
C ALA A 217 18.52 2.17 2.76
N GLY A 218 17.75 2.33 3.85
CA GLY A 218 17.57 1.36 4.91
C GLY A 218 16.35 0.43 4.73
N LEU A 219 15.76 0.41 3.53
CA LEU A 219 14.59 -0.42 3.24
C LEU A 219 14.85 -1.90 3.48
N ALA A 220 16.01 -2.42 3.09
CA ALA A 220 16.36 -3.83 3.26
C ALA A 220 16.41 -4.24 4.74
N GLU A 221 17.01 -3.41 5.58
CA GLU A 221 17.09 -3.61 7.04
C GLU A 221 15.70 -3.53 7.68
N THR A 222 14.88 -2.58 7.23
CA THR A 222 13.49 -2.44 7.70
C THR A 222 12.66 -3.67 7.35
N LEU A 223 12.80 -4.21 6.14
CA LEU A 223 12.15 -5.46 5.72
C LEU A 223 12.64 -6.67 6.53
N ALA A 224 13.93 -6.71 6.91
CA ALA A 224 14.45 -7.74 7.80
C ALA A 224 13.82 -7.64 9.21
N ALA A 225 13.76 -6.45 9.79
CA ALA A 225 13.14 -6.21 11.08
C ALA A 225 11.62 -6.53 11.08
N ILE A 226 10.92 -6.27 9.97
CA ILE A 226 9.51 -6.68 9.80
C ILE A 226 9.34 -8.20 9.86
N ARG A 227 10.27 -8.97 9.28
CA ARG A 227 10.20 -10.43 9.30
C ARG A 227 10.41 -11.03 10.69
N GLU A 228 11.27 -10.40 11.48
CA GLU A 228 11.56 -10.82 12.86
C GLU A 228 10.50 -10.34 13.86
N HIS A 229 9.59 -9.46 13.44
CA HIS A 229 8.57 -8.92 14.32
C HIS A 229 7.53 -9.98 14.73
N PRO A 230 7.23 -10.13 16.03
CA PRO A 230 6.27 -11.11 16.50
C PRO A 230 4.84 -10.72 16.10
N ALA A 231 4.34 -11.33 15.02
CA ALA A 231 2.95 -11.25 14.58
C ALA A 231 2.47 -12.66 14.19
N ARG A 232 1.17 -12.93 14.31
CA ARG A 232 0.60 -14.20 13.83
C ARG A 232 0.76 -14.33 12.32
N GLU A 233 0.55 -13.21 11.65
CA GLU A 233 0.67 -13.10 10.21
C GLU A 233 1.21 -11.73 9.84
N THR A 234 2.13 -11.70 8.89
CA THR A 234 2.73 -10.47 8.35
C THR A 234 2.47 -10.42 6.86
N CYS A 235 1.75 -9.39 6.42
CA CYS A 235 1.58 -9.08 5.01
C CYS A 235 2.52 -7.93 4.65
N THR A 236 3.42 -8.12 3.71
CA THR A 236 4.36 -7.09 3.25
C THR A 236 4.22 -6.91 1.76
N ALA A 237 4.07 -5.67 1.30
CA ALA A 237 3.90 -5.36 -0.11
C ALA A 237 4.92 -4.32 -0.58
N LEU A 238 5.43 -4.54 -1.79
CA LEU A 238 6.24 -3.62 -2.56
C LEU A 238 5.50 -3.30 -3.85
N GLU A 239 5.27 -2.02 -4.13
CA GLU A 239 4.52 -1.55 -5.29
C GLU A 239 5.39 -0.66 -6.17
N PHE A 240 5.50 -1.02 -7.43
CA PHE A 240 6.09 -0.22 -8.49
C PHE A 240 4.99 0.52 -9.23
N ALA A 241 5.22 1.80 -9.51
CA ALA A 241 4.40 2.60 -10.39
C ALA A 241 5.29 3.54 -11.21
N GLY A 242 4.69 4.27 -12.16
CA GLY A 242 5.42 5.23 -12.96
C GLY A 242 4.87 5.37 -14.38
N ASP A 243 5.31 6.41 -15.06
CA ASP A 243 5.36 6.40 -16.52
C ASP A 243 6.73 5.84 -16.93
N GLY A 244 6.88 5.24 -18.11
CA GLY A 244 8.11 4.50 -18.47
C GLY A 244 9.43 5.30 -18.42
N THR A 245 9.39 6.59 -18.09
CA THR A 245 10.51 7.50 -17.84
C THR A 245 10.82 7.70 -16.35
N HIS A 246 9.82 7.69 -15.47
CA HIS A 246 9.99 7.86 -14.02
C HIS A 246 9.32 6.73 -13.25
N HIS A 247 10.14 5.92 -12.59
CA HIS A 247 9.66 4.83 -11.73
C HIS A 247 9.55 5.35 -10.29
N THR A 248 8.46 5.00 -9.62
CA THR A 248 8.26 5.22 -8.19
C THR A 248 8.03 3.89 -7.48
N VAL A 249 8.45 3.82 -6.23
CA VAL A 249 8.26 2.66 -5.35
C VAL A 249 7.52 3.12 -4.10
N ALA A 250 6.57 2.30 -3.65
CA ALA A 250 5.98 2.38 -2.32
C ALA A 250 6.08 1.02 -1.64
N ALA A 251 6.22 1.02 -0.32
CA ALA A 251 6.22 -0.20 0.48
C ALA A 251 5.29 -0.05 1.68
N ALA A 252 4.60 -1.13 2.03
CA ALA A 252 3.68 -1.16 3.15
C ALA A 252 3.68 -2.55 3.80
N CYS A 253 3.36 -2.61 5.09
CA CYS A 253 3.10 -3.87 5.76
C CYS A 253 1.85 -3.80 6.63
N ALA A 254 1.30 -4.98 6.93
CA ALA A 254 0.26 -5.15 7.92
C ALA A 254 0.58 -6.33 8.82
N PHE A 255 0.38 -6.14 10.12
CA PHE A 255 0.56 -7.18 11.13
C PHE A 255 -0.79 -7.62 11.68
N LEU A 256 -1.02 -8.93 11.69
CA LEU A 256 -2.12 -9.57 12.40
C LEU A 256 -1.64 -10.02 13.78
N THR A 257 -2.22 -9.47 14.83
CA THR A 257 -1.89 -9.73 16.23
C THR A 257 -3.14 -10.15 17.00
N ASP A 258 -2.97 -10.84 18.13
CA ASP A 258 -4.06 -11.15 19.08
C ASP A 258 -4.26 -10.09 20.16
N THR A 259 -3.36 -9.11 20.21
CA THR A 259 -3.45 -7.97 21.11
C THR A 259 -3.66 -6.69 20.32
N ALA A 260 -4.32 -5.73 20.95
CA ALA A 260 -4.62 -4.46 20.31
C ALA A 260 -3.33 -3.71 19.91
N PRO A 261 -3.25 -3.18 18.69
CA PRO A 261 -2.09 -2.45 18.19
C PRO A 261 -1.91 -1.17 19.02
N GLY A 262 -0.71 -1.00 19.56
CA GLY A 262 -0.36 0.04 20.55
C GLY A 262 0.20 -0.51 21.86
N ARG A 263 0.08 -1.83 22.11
CA ARG A 263 0.77 -2.51 23.23
C ARG A 263 2.11 -3.13 22.80
N ILE A 264 2.23 -3.49 21.52
CA ILE A 264 3.47 -3.93 20.90
C ILE A 264 3.98 -2.76 20.05
N ASP A 265 5.20 -2.33 20.34
CA ASP A 265 5.84 -1.30 19.53
C ASP A 265 6.25 -1.89 18.18
N PRO A 266 5.87 -1.24 17.06
CA PRO A 266 6.29 -1.70 15.74
C PRO A 266 7.81 -1.55 15.58
N PRO A 267 8.42 -2.27 14.63
CA PRO A 267 9.80 -2.05 14.23
C PRO A 267 10.07 -0.56 13.95
N ALA A 268 11.30 -0.13 14.27
CA ALA A 268 11.71 1.25 14.03
C ALA A 268 11.59 1.63 12.55
N GLY A 269 11.28 2.90 12.28
CA GLY A 269 11.12 3.43 10.91
C GLY A 269 9.72 3.26 10.32
N LEU A 270 8.87 2.38 10.87
CA LEU A 270 7.50 2.22 10.36
C LEU A 270 6.60 3.41 10.71
N ILE A 271 5.83 3.87 9.71
CA ILE A 271 4.88 4.97 9.88
C ILE A 271 3.48 4.37 10.07
N PRO A 272 2.88 4.41 11.27
CA PRO A 272 1.57 3.82 11.51
C PRO A 272 0.47 4.61 10.81
N GLN A 273 -0.45 3.91 10.13
CA GLN A 273 -1.59 4.52 9.43
C GLN A 273 -2.74 4.91 10.38
N ARG A 274 -2.42 5.62 11.46
CA ARG A 274 -3.37 5.95 12.54
C ARG A 274 -4.61 6.67 12.00
N GLY A 275 -5.78 6.09 12.27
CA GLY A 275 -7.08 6.54 11.78
C GLY A 275 -7.31 6.45 10.26
N ASN A 276 -6.43 5.73 9.56
CA ASN A 276 -6.51 5.43 8.13
C ASN A 276 -6.26 3.95 7.85
N HIS A 277 -6.44 3.07 8.84
CA HIS A 277 -6.08 1.67 8.72
C HIS A 277 -6.99 0.93 7.74
N ARG A 278 -8.32 1.18 7.76
CA ARG A 278 -9.23 0.48 6.84
C ARG A 278 -8.94 0.84 5.37
N PRO A 279 -8.81 2.12 4.97
CA PRO A 279 -8.40 2.46 3.61
C PRO A 279 -7.02 1.92 3.23
N ALA A 280 -6.04 1.97 4.14
CA ALA A 280 -4.70 1.43 3.89
C ALA A 280 -4.73 -0.10 3.67
N LEU A 281 -5.53 -0.83 4.46
CA LEU A 281 -5.71 -2.28 4.33
C LEU A 281 -6.50 -2.66 3.07
N GLN A 282 -7.52 -1.86 2.70
CA GLN A 282 -8.21 -2.00 1.41
C GLN A 282 -7.29 -1.70 0.23
N ALA A 283 -6.37 -0.75 0.36
CA ALA A 283 -5.36 -0.49 -0.65
C ALA A 283 -4.35 -1.63 -0.71
N LEU A 284 -4.02 -2.28 0.42
CA LEU A 284 -3.08 -3.41 0.51
C LEU A 284 -3.65 -4.74 -0.01
N ASP A 285 -4.97 -4.86 -0.09
CA ASP A 285 -5.64 -6.06 -0.64
C ASP A 285 -5.08 -6.43 -2.03
N LEU A 286 -4.97 -7.73 -2.29
CA LEU A 286 -4.26 -8.29 -3.45
C LEU A 286 -4.89 -7.88 -4.79
N LEU A 287 -6.21 -7.72 -4.84
CA LEU A 287 -6.93 -7.31 -6.06
C LEU A 287 -7.10 -5.80 -6.17
N SER A 288 -6.79 -5.06 -5.11
CA SER A 288 -7.04 -3.62 -5.02
C SER A 288 -6.45 -2.87 -6.20
N THR A 289 -7.26 -2.06 -6.87
CA THR A 289 -6.78 -1.18 -7.95
C THR A 289 -6.09 0.08 -7.41
N ARG A 290 -6.22 0.38 -6.11
CA ARG A 290 -5.67 1.59 -5.47
C ARG A 290 -4.17 1.49 -5.24
N ARG A 291 -3.44 2.57 -5.48
CA ARG A 291 -2.01 2.67 -5.13
C ARG A 291 -1.80 2.69 -3.62
N LEU A 292 -0.66 2.19 -3.19
CA LEU A 292 -0.19 2.37 -1.82
C LEU A 292 0.18 3.84 -1.58
N ASP A 293 0.00 4.30 -0.34
CA ASP A 293 0.52 5.61 0.07
C ASP A 293 2.05 5.57 0.15
N GLY A 294 2.70 6.71 -0.08
CA GLY A 294 4.15 6.83 0.15
C GLY A 294 5.05 6.52 -1.03
N HIS A 295 4.54 6.64 -2.27
CA HIS A 295 5.38 6.56 -3.47
C HIS A 295 6.51 7.59 -3.43
N ALA A 296 7.74 7.10 -3.59
CA ALA A 296 8.95 7.90 -3.73
C ALA A 296 9.70 7.48 -5.01
N GLU A 297 10.54 8.36 -5.55
CA GLU A 297 11.42 8.00 -6.67
C GLU A 297 12.36 6.86 -6.25
N VAL A 298 12.60 5.93 -7.17
CA VAL A 298 13.45 4.76 -6.88
C VAL A 298 14.91 5.21 -6.73
N PRO A 299 15.55 5.01 -5.57
CA PRO A 299 16.99 5.21 -5.43
C PRO A 299 17.75 4.30 -6.40
N THR A 300 18.79 4.83 -7.03
CA THR A 300 19.55 4.10 -8.06
C THR A 300 20.12 2.80 -7.49
N GLY A 301 19.88 1.67 -8.17
CA GLY A 301 20.38 0.35 -7.75
C GLY A 301 19.60 -0.35 -6.64
N LEU A 302 18.64 0.32 -5.98
CA LEU A 302 17.88 -0.26 -4.86
C LEU A 302 17.20 -1.59 -5.24
N LEU A 303 16.57 -1.65 -6.41
CA LEU A 303 15.85 -2.84 -6.85
C LEU A 303 16.76 -4.04 -7.15
N ALA A 304 18.03 -3.78 -7.48
CA ALA A 304 19.01 -4.84 -7.74
C ALA A 304 19.64 -5.37 -6.45
N GLN A 305 19.61 -4.58 -5.37
CA GLN A 305 20.16 -4.92 -4.06
C GLN A 305 19.11 -5.50 -3.11
N LEU A 306 17.83 -5.37 -3.44
CA LEU A 306 16.75 -5.80 -2.57
C LEU A 306 16.47 -7.29 -2.75
N ASP A 307 16.87 -8.08 -1.77
CA ASP A 307 16.53 -9.50 -1.70
C ASP A 307 15.08 -9.65 -1.24
N TRP A 308 14.17 -9.79 -2.21
CA TRP A 308 12.78 -10.07 -1.90
C TRP A 308 12.60 -11.54 -1.52
N PRO A 309 12.06 -11.85 -0.33
CA PRO A 309 11.95 -13.23 0.13
C PRO A 309 10.97 -14.01 -0.73
N THR A 310 11.36 -15.23 -1.09
CA THR A 310 10.59 -16.16 -1.91
C THR A 310 10.08 -17.34 -1.07
N PRO A 311 9.02 -18.03 -1.50
CA PRO A 311 8.54 -19.23 -0.81
C PRO A 311 9.62 -20.33 -0.89
N VAL A 312 9.92 -20.95 0.25
CA VAL A 312 10.91 -22.02 0.35
C VAL A 312 10.27 -23.35 -0.04
N ARG A 313 10.97 -24.15 -0.85
CA ARG A 313 10.53 -25.51 -1.21
C ARG A 313 10.45 -26.39 0.04
N GLN A 314 9.30 -27.02 0.29
CA GLN A 314 9.26 -28.19 1.17
C GLN A 314 10.08 -29.31 0.52
N ALA A 315 11.14 -29.78 1.17
CA ALA A 315 11.68 -31.09 0.85
C ALA A 315 10.54 -32.09 1.04
N ALA A 316 10.13 -32.77 -0.03
CA ALA A 316 9.08 -33.76 0.03
C ALA A 316 9.42 -34.75 1.15
N ALA A 317 8.60 -34.75 2.21
CA ALA A 317 8.69 -35.76 3.24
C ALA A 317 8.51 -37.11 2.51
N ALA A 318 9.58 -37.90 2.52
CA ALA A 318 9.67 -39.18 1.86
C ALA A 318 8.44 -40.03 2.19
N GLU A 319 7.86 -40.59 1.14
CA GLU A 319 6.89 -41.68 1.16
C GLU A 319 7.47 -42.85 1.98
N VAL A 320 7.25 -42.85 3.29
CA VAL A 320 7.50 -43.99 4.17
C VAL A 320 6.19 -44.35 4.86
N ALA A 321 5.33 -45.03 4.12
CA ALA A 321 4.37 -46.00 4.67
C ALA A 321 3.80 -46.88 3.54
N ARG A 322 4.65 -47.73 2.96
CA ARG A 322 4.22 -49.01 2.40
C ARG A 322 5.19 -50.09 2.88
N THR A 323 4.80 -50.76 3.95
CA THR A 323 4.85 -52.21 4.16
C THR A 323 4.22 -52.52 5.50
#